data_AF-A0A176RVM0-F1
#
_entry.id   AF-A0A176RVM0-F1
#
_cell.length_a   1.000
_cell.length_b   1.000
_cell.length_c   1.000
_cell.angle_alpha   90.00
_cell.angle_beta   90.00
_cell.angle_gamma   90.00
#
_symmetry.space_group_name_H-M   'P 1'
#
loop_
_entity.id
_entity.type
_entity.pdbx_description
1 polymer ?
#
loop_
_entity_poly.entity_id
_entity_poly.type
_entity_poly.pdbx_seq_one_letter_code
_entity_poly.pdbx_strand_id
1 'polypeptide(L)' 'MDFLEELIDGTYTLHRLDTQDFRRCQEIISQYRDFNLGFADASVMATAERLNVYHILTIDERDFRAS' A
#
# COMPACT_ATOMS: atom_id res chain seq x y z
N MET A 1 4.70 3.31 -24.29
CA MET A 1 3.38 3.38 -23.63
C MET A 1 3.56 4.29 -22.45
N ASP A 2 2.74 5.34 -22.38
CA ASP A 2 2.71 6.24 -21.23
C ASP A 2 1.96 5.56 -20.07
N PHE A 3 2.36 5.81 -18.83
CA PHE A 3 1.75 5.21 -17.63
C PHE A 3 0.23 5.47 -17.57
N LEU A 4 -0.20 6.66 -17.99
CA LEU A 4 -1.62 7.01 -18.01
C LEU A 4 -2.41 6.21 -19.04
N GLU A 5 -1.81 5.87 -20.18
CA GLU A 5 -2.44 5.01 -21.19
C GLU A 5 -2.67 3.61 -20.63
N GLU A 6 -1.67 3.03 -19.96
CA GLU A 6 -1.79 1.70 -19.35
C GLU A 6 -2.89 1.61 -18.28
N LEU A 7 -3.06 2.69 -17.50
CA LEU A 7 -4.15 2.83 -16.54
C LEU A 7 -5.53 2.85 -17.21
N ILE A 8 -5.67 3.63 -18.29
CA ILE A 8 -6.91 3.74 -19.06
C ILE A 8 -7.26 2.40 -19.71
N ASP A 9 -6.26 1.70 -20.23
CA ASP A 9 -6.40 0.40 -20.89
C ASP A 9 -6.70 -0.75 -19.90
N GLY A 10 -6.69 -0.48 -18.59
CA GLY A 10 -7.00 -1.49 -17.57
C GLY A 10 -5.89 -2.52 -17.36
N THR A 11 -4.65 -2.18 -17.72
CA THR A 11 -3.46 -3.04 -17.53
C THR A 11 -3.26 -3.36 -16.04
N TYR A 12 -3.70 -2.46 -15.15
CA TYR A 12 -3.62 -2.60 -13.71
C TYR A 12 -5.00 -2.78 -13.08
N THR A 13 -5.08 -3.64 -12.05
CA THR A 13 -6.28 -3.72 -11.21
C THR A 13 -6.24 -2.62 -10.16
N LEU A 14 -7.17 -1.66 -10.25
CA LEU A 14 -7.27 -0.57 -9.28
C LEU A 14 -8.14 -0.97 -8.09
N HIS A 15 -7.51 -1.09 -6.92
CA HIS A 15 -8.20 -1.31 -5.66
C HIS A 15 -8.51 0.01 -4.97
N ARG A 16 -9.79 0.27 -4.71
CA ARG A 16 -10.22 1.40 -3.88
C ARG A 16 -10.07 1.03 -2.41
N LEU A 17 -9.61 1.98 -1.62
CA LEU A 17 -9.62 1.87 -0.16
C LEU A 17 -11.03 2.11 0.37
N ASP A 18 -11.42 1.33 1.37
CA ASP A 18 -12.66 1.50 2.10
C ASP A 18 -12.43 1.90 3.58
N THR A 19 -13.52 1.95 4.35
CA THR A 19 -13.45 2.32 5.77
C THR A 19 -12.67 1.31 6.61
N GLN A 20 -12.70 0.03 6.25
CA GLN A 20 -11.91 -1.00 6.94
C GLN A 20 -10.42 -0.79 6.65
N ASP A 21 -10.07 -0.48 5.40
CA ASP A 21 -8.69 -0.16 5.03
C ASP A 21 -8.16 1.04 5.82
N PHE A 22 -8.95 2.13 5.93
CA PHE A 22 -8.52 3.31 6.70
C PHE A 22 -8.31 3.02 8.19
N ARG A 23 -9.18 2.20 8.80
CA ARG A 23 -8.98 1.75 10.19
C ARG A 23 -7.69 0.95 10.31
N ARG A 24 -7.43 0.07 9.34
CA ARG A 24 -6.23 -0.73 9.35
C ARG A 24 -4.96 0.12 9.16
N CYS A 25 -5.00 1.12 8.28
CA CYS A 25 -3.90 2.08 8.15
C CYS A 25 -3.59 2.79 9.47
N GLN A 26 -4.63 3.21 10.22
CA GLN A 26 -4.46 3.85 11.52
C GLN A 26 -3.76 2.91 12.53
N GLU A 27 -4.15 1.63 12.56
CA GLU A 27 -3.51 0.63 13.41
C GLU A 27 -2.04 0.43 13.05
N ILE A 28 -1.73 0.27 11.76
CA ILE A 28 -0.36 0.08 11.25
C ILE A 28 0.53 1.28 11.61
N ILE A 29 0.08 2.50 11.32
CA ILE A 29 0.83 3.72 11.65
C ILE A 29 1.06 3.83 13.16
N SER A 30 0.08 3.45 13.97
CA SER A 30 0.25 3.48 15.42
C SER A 30 1.20 2.38 15.93
N GLN A 31 1.19 1.21 15.31
CA GLN A 31 2.04 0.06 15.68
C GLN A 31 3.50 0.30 15.31
N TYR A 32 3.76 0.90 14.15
CA TYR A 32 5.10 1.14 13.61
C TYR A 32 5.49 2.61 13.67
N ARG A 33 5.05 3.32 14.70
CA ARG A 33 5.32 4.77 14.86
C ARG A 33 6.81 5.10 14.81
N ASP A 34 7.65 4.21 15.30
CA ASP A 34 9.11 4.37 15.34
C ASP A 34 9.77 4.20 13.96
N PHE A 35 9.06 3.63 12.98
CA PHE A 35 9.53 3.41 11.60
C PHE A 35 9.09 4.52 10.63
N ASN A 36 8.44 5.58 11.13
CA ASN A 36 8.02 6.74 10.34
C ASN A 36 7.16 6.38 9.10
N LEU A 37 6.34 5.33 9.18
CA LEU A 37 5.47 4.93 8.08
C LEU A 37 4.43 6.01 7.76
N GLY A 38 4.32 6.36 6.48
CA GLY A 38 3.32 7.28 5.97
C GLY A 38 1.97 6.62 5.71
N PHE A 39 0.97 7.45 5.37
CA PHE A 39 -0.34 6.95 4.96
C PHE A 39 -0.28 6.10 3.68
N ALA A 40 0.62 6.42 2.75
CA ALA A 40 0.78 5.65 1.52
C ALA A 40 1.26 4.22 1.81
N ASP A 41 2.31 4.05 2.62
CA ASP A 41 2.87 2.75 3.00
C ASP A 41 1.83 1.90 3.75
N ALA A 42 1.16 2.52 4.72
CA ALA A 42 0.11 1.87 5.49
C ALA A 42 -1.07 1.43 4.61
N SER A 43 -1.40 2.20 3.56
CA SER A 43 -2.46 1.85 2.60
C SER A 43 -2.07 0.66 1.73
N VAL A 44 -0.81 0.56 1.30
CA VAL A 44 -0.29 -0.60 0.57
C VAL A 44 -0.34 -1.84 1.46
N MET A 45 0.11 -1.74 2.72
CA MET A 45 0.09 -2.84 3.68
C MET A 45 -1.34 -3.31 3.98
N ALA A 46 -2.27 -2.40 4.30
CA ALA A 46 -3.66 -2.73 4.56
C ALA A 46 -4.33 -3.42 3.36
N THR A 47 -4.07 -2.92 2.15
CA THR A 47 -4.59 -3.53 0.91
C THR A 47 -4.00 -4.92 0.70
N ALA A 48 -2.69 -5.10 0.92
CA ALA A 48 -2.02 -6.39 0.77
C ALA A 48 -2.56 -7.43 1.77
N GLU A 49 -2.75 -7.05 3.03
CA GLU A 49 -3.39 -7.90 4.04
C GLU A 49 -4.81 -8.29 3.65
N ARG A 50 -5.64 -7.33 3.22
CA ARG A 50 -7.04 -7.60 2.79
C ARG A 50 -7.11 -8.54 1.59
N LEU A 51 -6.17 -8.42 0.65
CA LEU A 51 -6.11 -9.24 -0.56
C LEU A 51 -5.32 -10.56 -0.36
N ASN A 52 -4.77 -10.80 0.83
CA ASN A 52 -3.84 -11.91 1.10
C ASN A 52 -2.65 -11.95 0.12
N VAL A 53 -2.08 -10.79 -0.20
CA VAL A 53 -0.91 -10.64 -1.06
C VAL A 53 0.32 -10.48 -0.18
N TYR A 54 1.32 -11.35 -0.38
CA TYR A 54 2.56 -11.37 0.43
C TYR A 54 3.79 -10.83 -0.31
N HIS A 55 3.62 -10.42 -1.57
CA HIS A 55 4.71 -9.91 -2.40
C HIS A 55 4.35 -8.51 -2.86
N ILE A 56 5.08 -7.53 -2.34
CA ILE A 56 4.95 -6.12 -2.70
C ILE A 56 6.20 -5.76 -3.52
N LEU A 57 6.00 -5.35 -4.77
CA LEU A 57 7.06 -4.74 -5.57
C LEU A 57 7.09 -3.24 -5.23
N THR A 58 8.16 -2.80 -4.59
CA THR A 58 8.40 -1.38 -4.31
C THR A 58 9.74 -0.96 -4.91
N ILE A 59 9.78 0.24 -5.47
CA ILE A 59 11.03 0.91 -5.88
C ILE A 59 11.58 1.81 -4.75
N ASP A 60 10.82 1.95 -3.66
CA ASP A 60 11.22 2.66 -2.47
C ASP A 60 11.81 1.67 -1.44
N GLU A 61 13.12 1.43 -1.55
CA GLU A 61 13.85 0.54 -0.65
C GLU A 61 14.12 1.16 0.73
N ARG A 62 13.80 2.44 0.97
CA ARG A 62 14.15 3.13 2.22
C ARG A 62 13.08 2.97 3.29
N ASP A 63 11.81 2.97 2.92
CA ASP A 63 10.70 2.94 3.88
C ASP A 63 10.12 1.52 4.11
N PHE A 64 10.37 0.57 3.19
CA PHE A 64 9.89 -0.82 3.33
C PHE A 64 10.88 -1.81 3.97
N ARG A 65 12.10 -1.38 4.33
CA ARG A 65 13.04 -2.20 5.11
C ARG A 65 12.78 -2.04 6.60
N ALA A 66 11.62 -2.51 7.05
CA ALA A 66 11.36 -2.75 8.47
C ALA A 66 11.32 -4.26 8.73
N SER A 67 12.47 -4.79 9.17
CA SER A 67 12.72 -6.13 9.74
C SER A 67 12.69 -7.33 8.80
#